data_AF-A0A288GUC9-F1
#
_entry.id   AF-A0A288GUC9-F1
#
_cell.length_a   1.000
_cell.length_b   1.000
_cell.length_c   1.000
_cell.angle_alpha   90.00
_cell.angle_beta   90.00
_cell.angle_gamma   90.00
#
_symmetry.space_group_name_H-M   'P 1'
#
loop_
_entity.id
_entity.type
_entity.pdbx_description
1 polymer ?
#
loop_
_entity_poly.entity_id
_entity_poly.type
_entity_poly.pdbx_seq_one_letter_code
_entity_poly.pdbx_strand_id
1 'polypeptide(L)'
;MFFYRFGSSITNNIIQSPPQHTKPGDLIFDGEWYYLNLGDEIARPEQGYTNQTITISQNIPSLCHNSTITFIHRMVNERFSSYNKVIPLFLGSEITTLLKHKINKKQKLEKKNQQLFLFPSILSIQQYLNNHPEINNSLVLSGSSTTVQKAKAYRSLSNHTEQTLLCTHSQIFQNRHNLTHIHVMDPHSPYYHTFQEPRYTITTVIEKMRKIYNIIH
;
A
#
# COMPACT_ATOMS: atom_id res chain seq x y z
N MET A 1 17.61 7.44 -11.02
CA MET A 1 16.67 6.87 -10.02
C MET A 1 15.53 7.85 -9.84
N PHE A 2 14.30 7.35 -9.72
CA PHE A 2 13.09 8.13 -9.61
C PHE A 2 12.53 8.13 -8.19
N PHE A 3 11.99 9.27 -7.79
CA PHE A 3 11.50 9.54 -6.45
C PHE A 3 10.13 10.19 -6.50
N TYR A 4 9.23 9.78 -5.61
CA TYR A 4 7.97 10.47 -5.37
C TYR A 4 8.08 11.37 -4.14
N ARG A 5 7.91 12.68 -4.31
CA ARG A 5 7.91 13.68 -3.23
C ARG A 5 6.54 13.75 -2.55
N PHE A 6 6.52 13.63 -1.23
CA PHE A 6 5.31 13.87 -0.43
C PHE A 6 5.14 15.37 -0.15
N GLY A 7 3.89 15.85 -0.10
CA GLY A 7 3.57 17.14 0.51
C GLY A 7 3.52 18.35 -0.41
N SER A 8 3.39 18.19 -1.73
CA SER A 8 3.30 19.36 -2.61
C SER A 8 2.01 19.42 -3.43
N SER A 9 1.41 20.62 -3.45
CA SER A 9 0.40 21.08 -4.42
C SER A 9 1.00 21.34 -5.81
N ILE A 10 2.24 20.88 -6.06
CA ILE A 10 2.98 21.11 -7.29
C ILE A 10 2.58 20.05 -8.31
N THR A 11 2.54 20.47 -9.57
CA THR A 11 2.06 19.70 -10.72
C THR A 11 2.83 18.39 -10.96
N ASN A 12 4.11 18.29 -10.55
CA ASN A 12 4.94 17.09 -10.67
C ASN A 12 5.56 16.70 -9.31
N ASN A 13 5.14 15.58 -8.74
CA ASN A 13 5.75 14.99 -7.55
C ASN A 13 6.85 13.96 -7.88
N ILE A 14 7.08 13.68 -9.16
CA ILE A 14 8.12 12.74 -9.60
C ILE A 14 9.40 13.49 -9.91
N ILE A 15 10.49 13.05 -9.27
CA ILE A 15 11.83 13.61 -9.40
C ILE A 15 12.77 12.54 -9.94
N GLN A 16 13.59 12.91 -10.91
CA GLN A 16 14.75 12.12 -11.31
C GLN A 16 16.00 12.69 -10.64
N SER A 17 16.70 11.84 -9.89
CA SER A 17 17.96 12.15 -9.23
C SER A 17 19.04 11.14 -9.68
N PRO A 18 20.33 11.51 -9.62
CA PRO A 18 21.43 10.56 -9.84
C PRO A 18 21.31 9.30 -8.96
N PRO A 19 21.96 8.19 -9.34
CA PRO A 19 21.95 6.97 -8.53
C PRO A 19 22.39 7.25 -7.09
N GLN A 20 21.62 6.72 -6.13
CA GLN A 20 21.88 6.83 -4.70
C GLN A 20 22.01 5.44 -4.09
N HIS A 21 22.69 5.31 -2.95
CA HIS A 21 22.78 4.06 -2.19
C HIS A 21 21.47 3.76 -1.44
N THR A 22 20.35 3.68 -2.16
CA THR A 22 19.01 3.40 -1.65
C THR A 22 18.31 2.37 -2.52
N LYS A 23 17.27 1.72 -1.98
CA LYS A 23 16.52 0.67 -2.67
C LYS A 23 15.09 1.14 -2.95
N PRO A 24 14.42 0.60 -4.00
CA PRO A 24 13.00 0.84 -4.21
C PRO A 24 12.20 0.51 -2.95
N GLY A 25 11.31 1.43 -2.56
CA GLY A 25 10.53 1.33 -1.34
C GLY A 25 11.17 1.91 -0.08
N ASP A 26 12.42 2.38 -0.15
CA ASP A 26 13.02 3.21 0.90
C ASP A 26 12.36 4.60 0.92
N LEU A 27 12.23 5.18 2.12
CA LEU A 27 11.78 6.56 2.30
C LEU A 27 12.97 7.42 2.71
N ILE A 28 13.24 8.45 1.92
CA ILE A 28 14.34 9.40 2.10
C ILE A 28 13.79 10.71 2.65
N PHE A 29 14.55 11.37 3.50
CA PHE A 29 14.31 12.74 3.93
C PHE A 29 15.54 13.57 3.63
N ASP A 30 15.35 14.71 2.95
CA ASP A 30 16.45 15.62 2.58
C ASP A 30 16.71 16.72 3.63
N GLY A 31 15.84 16.86 4.63
CA GLY A 31 15.86 17.97 5.60
C GLY A 31 14.59 18.82 5.54
N GLU A 32 13.86 18.76 4.43
CA GLU A 32 12.63 19.52 4.19
C GLU A 32 11.49 18.60 3.75
N TRP A 33 11.75 17.72 2.79
CA TRP A 33 10.76 16.87 2.14
C TRP A 33 11.05 15.38 2.30
N TYR A 34 9.98 14.60 2.28
CA TYR A 34 10.05 13.14 2.20
C TYR A 34 9.92 12.67 0.75
N TYR A 35 10.71 11.65 0.39
CA TYR A 35 10.72 11.04 -0.93
C TYR A 35 10.63 9.52 -0.84
N LEU A 36 9.68 8.91 -1.55
CA LEU A 36 9.64 7.47 -1.74
C LEU A 36 10.50 7.10 -2.96
N ASN A 37 11.47 6.22 -2.79
CA ASN A 37 12.24 5.67 -3.91
C ASN A 37 11.36 4.73 -4.74
N LEU A 38 11.16 5.05 -6.02
CA LEU A 38 10.41 4.24 -6.98
C LEU A 38 11.32 3.29 -7.79
N GLY A 39 12.64 3.48 -7.74
CA GLY A 39 13.62 2.69 -8.49
C GLY A 39 14.07 3.38 -9.76
N ASP A 40 14.54 2.60 -10.73
CA ASP A 40 15.20 3.15 -11.93
C ASP A 40 14.25 3.44 -13.09
N GLU A 41 13.01 2.97 -12.99
CA GLU A 41 11.98 3.15 -14.01
C GLU A 41 10.68 3.66 -13.38
N ILE A 42 9.94 4.45 -14.15
CA ILE A 42 8.57 4.87 -13.83
C ILE A 42 7.62 4.38 -14.90
N ALA A 43 6.33 4.29 -14.55
CA ALA A 43 5.31 3.86 -15.49
C ALA A 43 5.20 4.83 -16.68
N ARG A 44 5.05 4.30 -17.90
CA ARG A 44 5.03 5.09 -19.15
C ARG A 44 4.07 6.28 -19.20
N PRO A 45 2.88 6.26 -18.55
CA PRO A 45 1.99 7.42 -18.54
C PRO A 45 2.55 8.65 -17.82
N GLU A 46 3.56 8.46 -16.95
CA GLU A 46 4.19 9.53 -16.18
C GLU A 46 5.43 10.02 -16.92
N GLN A 47 5.22 10.90 -17.90
CA GLN A 47 6.28 11.53 -18.68
C GLN A 47 6.74 12.88 -18.08
N GLY A 48 6.04 13.39 -17.07
CA GLY A 48 6.36 14.63 -16.38
C GLY A 48 7.17 14.38 -15.09
N TYR A 49 8.48 14.58 -15.15
CA TYR A 49 9.34 14.56 -13.96
C TYR A 49 10.29 15.76 -13.97
N THR A 50 10.76 16.15 -12.79
CA THR A 50 11.76 17.19 -12.63
C THR A 50 13.12 16.58 -12.33
N ASN A 51 14.17 17.08 -12.98
CA ASN A 51 15.54 16.70 -12.63
C ASN A 51 15.97 17.48 -11.40
N GLN A 52 16.30 16.79 -10.32
CA GLN A 52 16.76 17.42 -9.08
C GLN A 52 17.70 16.47 -8.35
N THR A 53 18.81 17.01 -7.82
CA THR A 53 19.70 16.26 -6.93
C THR A 53 19.14 16.28 -5.52
N ILE A 54 18.88 15.10 -4.96
CA ILE A 54 18.40 14.95 -3.58
C ILE A 54 19.61 14.69 -2.67
N THR A 55 19.82 15.52 -1.65
CA THR A 55 20.82 15.27 -0.61
C THR A 55 20.18 14.47 0.51
N ILE A 56 20.63 13.24 0.76
CA ILE A 56 20.03 12.37 1.77
C ILE A 56 20.47 12.82 3.17
N SER A 57 19.53 13.35 3.95
CA SER A 57 19.73 13.63 5.38
C SER A 57 19.38 12.42 6.25
N GLN A 58 18.32 11.68 5.89
CA GLN A 58 17.93 10.45 6.57
C GLN A 58 17.37 9.43 5.58
N ASN A 59 17.68 8.14 5.79
CA ASN A 59 17.09 7.02 5.07
C ASN A 59 16.29 6.12 6.03
N ILE A 60 15.04 5.84 5.69
CA ILE A 60 14.17 4.88 6.36
C ILE A 60 13.98 3.69 5.42
N PRO A 61 14.75 2.60 5.63
CA PRO A 61 14.76 1.49 4.70
C PRO A 61 13.45 0.71 4.71
N SER A 62 13.08 0.21 3.54
CA SER A 62 11.97 -0.74 3.33
C SER A 62 10.64 -0.28 3.93
N LEU A 63 10.26 0.98 3.68
CA LEU A 63 8.93 1.48 4.01
C LEU A 63 7.87 0.67 3.26
N CYS A 64 8.08 0.49 1.95
CA CYS A 64 7.30 -0.38 1.08
C CYS A 64 8.13 -1.61 0.72
N HIS A 65 7.51 -2.80 0.77
CA HIS A 65 8.14 -3.99 0.18
C HIS A 65 8.16 -3.89 -1.35
N ASN A 66 9.07 -4.62 -1.98
CA ASN A 66 9.22 -4.62 -3.44
C ASN A 66 7.91 -5.03 -4.16
N SER A 67 7.12 -5.93 -3.57
CA SER A 67 5.78 -6.30 -4.03
C SER A 67 4.85 -5.09 -4.10
N THR A 68 4.85 -4.25 -3.07
CA THR A 68 4.05 -3.02 -2.99
C THR A 68 4.50 -2.00 -4.02
N ILE A 69 5.81 -1.81 -4.21
CA ILE A 69 6.34 -0.94 -5.26
C ILE A 69 5.94 -1.44 -6.64
N THR A 70 6.16 -2.72 -6.93
CA THR A 70 5.73 -3.36 -8.18
C THR A 70 4.23 -3.16 -8.42
N PHE A 71 3.42 -3.24 -7.36
CA PHE A 71 1.98 -3.03 -7.47
C PHE A 71 1.63 -1.59 -7.82
N ILE A 72 2.28 -0.61 -7.17
CA ILE A 72 2.13 0.81 -7.49
C ILE A 72 2.48 1.05 -8.96
N HIS A 73 3.62 0.55 -9.47
CA HIS A 73 3.99 0.70 -10.88
C HIS A 73 2.95 0.10 -11.82
N ARG A 74 2.44 -1.11 -11.52
CA ARG A 74 1.42 -1.77 -12.33
C ARG A 74 0.10 -0.98 -12.35
N MET A 75 -0.34 -0.47 -11.21
CA MET A 75 -1.56 0.34 -11.12
C MET A 75 -1.47 1.64 -11.93
N VAL A 76 -0.29 2.26 -11.98
CA VAL A 76 -0.07 3.45 -12.82
C VAL A 76 0.01 3.05 -14.31
N ASN A 77 0.73 1.97 -14.63
CA ASN A 77 0.99 1.55 -16.01
C ASN A 77 -0.24 1.00 -16.75
N GLU A 78 -1.07 0.20 -16.08
CA GLU A 78 -2.19 -0.50 -16.70
C GLU A 78 -3.49 0.32 -16.72
N ARG A 79 -3.36 1.65 -16.50
CA ARG A 79 -4.42 2.60 -16.16
C ARG A 79 -4.84 2.36 -14.71
N PHE A 80 -4.92 3.39 -13.87
CA PHE A 80 -6.10 4.26 -13.86
C PHE A 80 -5.89 5.64 -13.19
N SER A 81 -4.67 6.17 -13.07
CA SER A 81 -4.39 7.61 -12.84
C SER A 81 -2.86 7.87 -12.82
N SER A 82 -2.39 8.76 -11.95
CA SER A 82 -0.98 9.12 -11.69
C SER A 82 -0.48 8.54 -10.35
N TYR A 83 0.83 8.56 -10.12
CA TYR A 83 1.44 8.26 -8.82
C TYR A 83 0.83 9.11 -7.70
N ASN A 84 0.46 10.36 -8.01
CA ASN A 84 -0.21 11.29 -7.09
C ASN A 84 -1.55 10.75 -6.55
N LYS A 85 -2.25 9.92 -7.32
CA LYS A 85 -3.51 9.30 -6.90
C LYS A 85 -3.33 7.89 -6.37
N VAL A 86 -2.37 7.14 -6.94
CA VAL A 86 -2.10 5.74 -6.56
C VAL A 86 -1.38 5.64 -5.22
N ILE A 87 -0.31 6.41 -4.99
CA ILE A 87 0.49 6.30 -3.76
C ILE A 87 -0.32 6.58 -2.48
N PRO A 88 -1.23 7.59 -2.45
CA PRO A 88 -2.07 7.81 -1.28
C PRO A 88 -2.99 6.63 -0.92
N LEU A 89 -3.32 5.74 -1.86
CA LEU A 89 -4.08 4.52 -1.53
C LEU A 89 -3.28 3.58 -0.62
N PHE A 90 -1.96 3.52 -0.79
CA PHE A 90 -1.08 2.64 -0.01
C PHE A 90 -0.57 3.31 1.27
N LEU A 91 -0.17 4.58 1.17
CA LEU A 91 0.57 5.27 2.23
C LEU A 91 -0.25 6.33 2.97
N GLY A 92 -1.47 6.61 2.51
CA GLY A 92 -2.24 7.76 2.95
C GLY A 92 -1.69 9.08 2.40
N SER A 93 -2.38 10.18 2.73
CA SER A 93 -1.97 11.54 2.35
C SER A 93 -0.80 12.07 3.19
N GLU A 94 -0.70 11.64 4.45
CA GLU A 94 0.27 12.16 5.42
C GLU A 94 1.27 11.08 5.84
N ILE A 95 2.47 11.13 5.26
CA ILE A 95 3.54 10.18 5.58
C ILE A 95 3.98 10.27 7.05
N THR A 96 3.87 11.45 7.66
CA THR A 96 4.25 11.69 9.06
C THR A 96 3.42 10.85 10.04
N THR A 97 2.14 10.62 9.76
CA THR A 97 1.28 9.73 10.56
C THR A 97 1.85 8.30 10.56
N LEU A 98 2.29 7.83 9.40
CA LEU A 98 2.86 6.49 9.21
C LEU A 98 4.24 6.34 9.86
N LEU A 99 4.99 7.44 10.02
CA LEU A 99 6.28 7.49 10.71
C LEU A 99 6.15 7.49 12.24
N LYS A 100 5.09 8.10 12.80
CA LYS A 100 4.82 8.10 14.25
C LYS A 100 4.58 6.70 14.81
N HIS A 101 4.01 5.79 14.00
CA HIS A 101 3.69 4.42 14.42
C HIS A 101 4.82 3.42 14.18
N LYS A 102 6.07 3.78 14.49
CA LYS A 102 7.17 2.79 14.55
C LYS A 102 6.80 1.73 15.58
N ILE A 103 6.47 0.52 15.10
CA ILE A 103 6.28 -0.63 15.98
C ILE A 103 7.65 -0.96 16.56
N ASN A 104 7.80 -0.79 17.87
CA ASN A 104 8.95 -1.30 18.60
C ASN A 104 9.13 -2.76 18.21
N LYS A 105 10.33 -3.14 17.73
CA LYS A 105 10.69 -4.51 17.32
C LYS A 105 10.50 -5.48 18.50
N LYS A 106 9.27 -5.86 18.81
CA LYS A 106 8.96 -7.00 19.66
C LYS A 106 8.59 -8.14 18.72
N GLN A 107 9.49 -9.12 18.69
CA GLN A 107 9.38 -10.43 18.08
C GLN A 107 8.97 -10.42 16.60
N LYS A 108 9.98 -10.52 15.74
CA LYS A 108 9.83 -10.92 14.36
C LYS A 108 9.26 -12.34 14.37
N LEU A 109 7.93 -12.49 14.28
CA LEU A 109 7.34 -13.80 14.02
C LEU A 109 7.97 -14.32 12.73
N GLU A 110 8.21 -15.64 12.67
CA GLU A 110 8.62 -16.32 11.43
C GLU A 110 7.74 -15.87 10.26
N LYS A 111 8.26 -15.91 9.02
CA LYS A 111 7.55 -15.47 7.82
C LYS A 111 6.23 -16.23 7.64
N LYS A 112 5.18 -15.79 8.34
CA LYS A 112 3.88 -16.44 8.34
C LYS A 112 3.10 -16.01 7.11
N ASN A 113 2.27 -16.93 6.65
CA ASN A 113 1.40 -16.73 5.51
C ASN A 113 0.34 -15.69 5.87
N GLN A 114 0.30 -14.59 5.12
CA GLN A 114 -0.71 -13.55 5.31
C GLN A 114 -1.95 -13.88 4.48
N GLN A 115 -3.11 -13.55 5.03
CA GLN A 115 -4.42 -13.76 4.41
C GLN A 115 -5.17 -12.43 4.31
N LEU A 116 -5.95 -12.29 3.25
CA LEU A 116 -6.79 -11.13 2.98
C LEU A 116 -8.22 -11.61 2.75
N PHE A 117 -9.15 -11.07 3.53
CA PHE A 117 -10.58 -11.26 3.36
C PHE A 117 -11.21 -9.94 2.93
N LEU A 118 -11.84 -9.94 1.77
CA LEU A 118 -12.49 -8.78 1.19
C LEU A 118 -14.00 -8.93 1.35
N PHE A 119 -14.61 -7.87 1.89
CA PHE A 119 -16.03 -7.79 2.12
C PHE A 119 -16.63 -6.57 1.41
N PRO A 120 -17.90 -6.63 0.99
CA PRO A 120 -18.54 -5.52 0.32
C PRO A 120 -18.84 -4.37 1.29
N SER A 121 -19.12 -4.68 2.56
CA SER A 121 -19.49 -3.70 3.58
C SER A 121 -18.98 -4.06 4.98
N ILE A 122 -18.93 -3.06 5.87
CA ILE A 122 -18.56 -3.26 7.28
C ILE A 122 -19.55 -4.17 8.03
N LEU A 123 -20.84 -4.12 7.66
CA LEU A 123 -21.87 -4.99 8.24
C LEU A 123 -21.59 -6.46 7.94
N SER A 124 -21.14 -6.75 6.72
CA SER A 124 -20.76 -8.11 6.31
C SER A 124 -19.57 -8.64 7.12
N ILE A 125 -18.60 -7.77 7.42
CA ILE A 125 -17.47 -8.12 8.30
C ILE A 125 -17.97 -8.46 9.70
N GLN A 126 -18.84 -7.63 10.28
CA GLN A 126 -19.38 -7.84 11.62
C GLN A 126 -20.17 -9.14 11.72
N GLN A 127 -21.02 -9.43 10.73
CA GLN A 127 -21.75 -10.69 10.66
C GLN A 127 -20.80 -11.89 10.57
N TYR A 128 -19.76 -11.78 9.74
CA TYR A 128 -18.77 -12.84 9.61
C TYR A 128 -18.03 -13.12 10.92
N LEU A 129 -17.60 -12.07 11.63
CA LEU A 129 -16.92 -12.19 12.92
C LEU A 129 -17.81 -12.80 14.01
N ASN A 130 -19.11 -12.44 14.04
CA ASN A 130 -20.06 -13.06 14.95
C ASN A 130 -20.20 -14.57 14.73
N ASN A 131 -20.07 -15.02 13.48
CA ASN A 131 -20.15 -16.43 13.11
C ASN A 131 -18.81 -17.17 13.23
N HIS A 132 -17.69 -16.44 13.32
CA HIS A 132 -16.31 -16.97 13.32
C HIS A 132 -15.49 -16.32 14.46
N PRO A 133 -15.82 -16.62 15.73
CA PRO A 133 -15.18 -15.98 16.88
C PRO A 133 -13.68 -16.25 16.96
N GLU A 134 -13.17 -17.32 16.35
CA GLU A 134 -11.75 -17.65 16.25
C GLU A 134 -10.94 -16.62 15.45
N ILE A 135 -11.62 -15.81 14.62
CA ILE A 135 -11.01 -14.78 13.77
C ILE A 135 -11.10 -13.39 14.42
N ASN A 136 -11.70 -13.25 15.61
CA ASN A 136 -11.94 -11.95 16.27
C ASN A 136 -10.67 -11.13 16.60
N ASN A 137 -9.52 -11.78 16.73
CA ASN A 137 -8.24 -11.08 16.95
C ASN A 137 -7.62 -10.52 15.66
N SER A 138 -8.28 -10.70 14.51
CA SER A 138 -7.77 -10.25 13.23
C SER A 138 -7.87 -8.73 13.07
N LEU A 139 -7.00 -8.19 12.23
CA LEU A 139 -7.04 -6.79 11.87
C LEU A 139 -8.27 -6.52 11.00
N VAL A 140 -9.07 -5.52 11.37
CA VAL A 140 -10.26 -5.08 10.62
C VAL A 140 -10.06 -3.66 10.11
N LEU A 141 -10.24 -3.44 8.80
CA LEU A 141 -10.21 -2.12 8.19
C LEU A 141 -11.41 -1.86 7.29
N SER A 142 -11.95 -0.64 7.36
CA SER A 142 -13.02 -0.19 6.48
C SER A 142 -12.74 1.21 5.95
N GLY A 143 -13.59 1.71 5.05
CA GLY A 143 -13.53 3.10 4.60
C GLY A 143 -13.59 4.12 5.74
N SER A 144 -14.29 3.80 6.83
CA SER A 144 -14.45 4.64 8.01
C SER A 144 -13.29 4.55 9.01
N SER A 145 -12.28 3.70 8.77
CA SER A 145 -11.11 3.62 9.66
C SER A 145 -10.32 4.92 9.66
N THR A 146 -9.83 5.31 10.83
CA THR A 146 -9.04 6.55 10.99
C THR A 146 -7.66 6.42 10.34
N THR A 147 -7.02 7.55 10.03
CA THR A 147 -5.65 7.59 9.50
C THR A 147 -4.66 6.85 10.41
N VAL A 148 -4.84 6.98 11.72
CA VAL A 148 -4.08 6.27 12.77
C VAL A 148 -4.28 4.75 12.69
N GLN A 149 -5.53 4.28 12.56
CA GLN A 149 -5.82 2.85 12.43
C GLN A 149 -5.20 2.26 11.16
N LYS A 150 -5.31 2.97 10.03
CA LYS A 150 -4.71 2.58 8.74
C LYS A 150 -3.18 2.53 8.84
N ALA A 151 -2.54 3.53 9.45
CA ALA A 151 -1.10 3.55 9.66
C ALA A 151 -0.62 2.40 10.56
N LYS A 152 -1.33 2.14 11.67
CA LYS A 152 -1.03 1.00 12.56
C LYS A 152 -1.14 -0.32 11.81
N ALA A 153 -2.22 -0.53 11.07
CA ALA A 153 -2.44 -1.70 10.24
C ALA A 153 -1.34 -1.92 9.21
N TYR A 154 -1.00 -0.88 8.44
CA TYR A 154 0.06 -0.90 7.44
C TYR A 154 1.38 -1.38 8.03
N ARG A 155 1.79 -0.80 9.16
CA ARG A 155 3.02 -1.17 9.85
C ARG A 155 2.96 -2.59 10.40
N SER A 156 1.81 -3.01 10.91
CA SER A 156 1.61 -4.33 11.50
C SER A 156 1.73 -5.44 10.45
N LEU A 157 1.10 -5.23 9.29
CA LEU A 157 1.17 -6.14 8.14
C LEU A 157 2.57 -6.14 7.51
N SER A 158 3.22 -4.98 7.40
CA SER A 158 4.58 -4.87 6.87
C SER A 158 5.62 -5.59 7.75
N ASN A 159 5.41 -5.59 9.07
CA ASN A 159 6.31 -6.17 10.06
C ASN A 159 5.97 -7.61 10.47
N HIS A 160 4.95 -8.23 9.87
CA HIS A 160 4.45 -9.57 10.20
C HIS A 160 3.91 -9.73 11.63
N THR A 161 3.48 -8.64 12.28
CA THR A 161 2.80 -8.78 13.58
C THR A 161 1.37 -9.28 13.41
N GLU A 162 0.75 -8.96 12.28
CA GLU A 162 -0.60 -9.39 11.90
C GLU A 162 -0.55 -10.21 10.60
N GLN A 163 -1.32 -11.30 10.57
CA GLN A 163 -1.40 -12.21 9.43
C GLN A 163 -2.66 -12.01 8.61
N THR A 164 -3.79 -11.78 9.30
CA THR A 164 -5.12 -11.75 8.68
C THR A 164 -5.65 -10.34 8.69
N LEU A 165 -6.05 -9.84 7.51
CA LEU A 165 -6.82 -8.61 7.38
C LEU A 165 -8.21 -8.95 6.85
N LEU A 166 -9.24 -8.48 7.56
CA LEU A 166 -10.59 -8.38 7.05
C LEU A 166 -10.81 -6.93 6.64
N CYS A 167 -11.13 -6.68 5.38
CA CYS A 167 -11.34 -5.31 4.96
C CYS A 167 -12.41 -5.11 3.88
N THR A 168 -12.90 -3.88 3.81
CA THR A 168 -13.67 -3.43 2.65
C THR A 168 -12.75 -3.11 1.48
N HIS A 169 -13.30 -3.09 0.27
CA HIS A 169 -12.58 -2.80 -0.98
C HIS A 169 -11.63 -1.59 -0.91
N SER A 170 -12.03 -0.51 -0.23
CA SER A 170 -11.24 0.72 -0.10
C SER A 170 -9.94 0.58 0.69
N GLN A 171 -9.79 -0.51 1.45
CA GLN A 171 -8.64 -0.78 2.32
C GLN A 171 -7.84 -2.01 1.86
N ILE A 172 -8.01 -2.44 0.60
CA ILE A 172 -7.25 -3.53 -0.02
C ILE A 172 -5.75 -3.20 -0.13
N PHE A 173 -5.43 -1.92 -0.33
CA PHE A 173 -4.08 -1.42 -0.53
C PHE A 173 -3.37 -1.27 0.83
N GLN A 174 -2.67 -2.33 1.23
CA GLN A 174 -1.81 -2.34 2.42
C GLN A 174 -0.47 -2.96 2.06
N ASN A 175 0.61 -2.52 2.68
CA ASN A 175 1.91 -3.13 2.46
C ASN A 175 1.97 -4.51 3.10
N ARG A 176 2.21 -5.52 2.26
CA ARG A 176 2.27 -6.92 2.66
C ARG A 176 3.56 -7.52 2.16
N HIS A 177 4.09 -8.44 2.94
CA HIS A 177 5.33 -9.12 2.61
C HIS A 177 5.07 -10.51 2.03
N ASN A 178 4.11 -11.27 2.56
CA ASN A 178 3.87 -12.66 2.13
C ASN A 178 2.37 -12.98 2.09
N LEU A 179 1.65 -12.34 1.16
CA LEU A 179 0.24 -12.65 0.93
C LEU A 179 0.11 -13.98 0.20
N THR A 180 -0.64 -14.92 0.78
CA THR A 180 -0.79 -16.27 0.24
C THR A 180 -2.22 -16.59 -0.17
N HIS A 181 -3.21 -16.00 0.51
CA HIS A 181 -4.62 -16.26 0.26
C HIS A 181 -5.40 -14.96 0.16
N ILE A 182 -6.32 -14.90 -0.81
CA ILE A 182 -7.27 -13.80 -0.99
C ILE A 182 -8.67 -14.41 -1.09
N HIS A 183 -9.48 -14.16 -0.08
CA HIS A 183 -10.88 -14.56 -0.01
C HIS A 183 -11.76 -13.37 -0.36
N VAL A 184 -12.63 -13.53 -1.35
CA VAL A 184 -13.58 -12.50 -1.76
C VAL A 184 -14.97 -12.95 -1.35
N MET A 185 -15.57 -12.22 -0.43
CA MET A 185 -16.94 -12.46 0.00
C MET A 185 -17.89 -11.74 -0.93
N ASP A 186 -18.93 -12.43 -1.40
CA ASP A 186 -19.88 -11.91 -2.38
C ASP A 186 -19.20 -11.25 -3.62
N PRO A 187 -18.50 -12.03 -4.47
CA PRO A 187 -17.69 -11.49 -5.57
C PRO A 187 -18.47 -10.65 -6.59
N HIS A 188 -19.79 -10.84 -6.68
CA HIS A 188 -20.66 -10.13 -7.61
C HIS A 188 -21.20 -8.81 -7.05
N SER A 189 -20.79 -8.45 -5.83
CA SER A 189 -21.24 -7.22 -5.18
C SER A 189 -20.91 -5.97 -6.01
N PRO A 190 -21.88 -5.07 -6.24
CA PRO A 190 -21.62 -3.81 -6.95
C PRO A 190 -20.66 -2.89 -6.17
N TYR A 191 -20.54 -3.07 -4.84
CA TYR A 191 -19.63 -2.30 -4.00
C TYR A 191 -18.14 -2.52 -4.32
N TYR A 192 -17.81 -3.49 -5.18
CA TYR A 192 -16.45 -3.77 -5.65
C TYR A 192 -16.01 -2.95 -6.86
N HIS A 193 -16.79 -1.93 -7.22
CA HIS A 193 -16.51 -1.02 -8.32
C HIS A 193 -16.26 0.38 -7.76
N THR A 194 -15.08 0.93 -8.01
CA THR A 194 -14.73 2.30 -7.60
C THR A 194 -14.86 3.23 -8.80
N PHE A 195 -15.82 4.15 -8.73
CA PHE A 195 -16.08 5.16 -9.77
C PHE A 195 -15.27 6.45 -9.61
N GLN A 196 -14.71 6.69 -8.42
CA GLN A 196 -13.80 7.79 -8.13
C GLN A 196 -12.37 7.46 -8.59
N GLU A 197 -11.57 8.46 -8.95
CA GLU A 197 -10.19 8.20 -9.35
C GLU A 197 -9.28 7.82 -8.16
N PRO A 198 -8.38 6.83 -8.32
CA PRO A 198 -8.21 6.00 -9.51
C PRO A 198 -9.37 4.99 -9.63
N ARG A 199 -9.93 4.86 -10.84
CA ARG A 199 -11.09 3.98 -11.08
C ARG A 199 -10.62 2.54 -11.20
N TYR A 200 -11.10 1.62 -10.38
CA TYR A 200 -10.71 0.21 -10.48
C TYR A 200 -11.85 -0.70 -10.08
N THR A 201 -11.76 -1.96 -10.50
CA THR A 201 -12.62 -3.05 -10.02
C THR A 201 -11.80 -3.99 -9.15
N ILE A 202 -12.38 -4.50 -8.08
CA ILE A 202 -11.63 -5.38 -7.17
C ILE A 202 -11.17 -6.66 -7.87
N THR A 203 -11.92 -7.18 -8.83
CA THR A 203 -11.49 -8.34 -9.63
C THR A 203 -10.15 -8.12 -10.31
N THR A 204 -9.98 -6.97 -10.98
CA THR A 204 -8.72 -6.64 -11.66
C THR A 204 -7.58 -6.43 -10.66
N VAL A 205 -7.84 -5.72 -9.56
CA VAL A 205 -6.87 -5.51 -8.48
C VAL A 205 -6.39 -6.84 -7.90
N ILE A 206 -7.30 -7.78 -7.64
CA ILE A 206 -6.98 -9.11 -7.10
C ILE A 206 -6.18 -9.94 -8.09
N GLU A 207 -6.53 -9.96 -9.37
CA GLU A 207 -5.74 -10.66 -10.39
C GLU A 207 -4.29 -10.18 -10.42
N LYS A 208 -4.08 -8.86 -10.27
CA LYS A 208 -2.73 -8.30 -10.20
C LYS A 208 -2.03 -8.66 -8.90
N MET A 209 -2.73 -8.61 -7.76
CA MET A 209 -2.17 -9.09 -6.49
C MET A 209 -1.75 -10.55 -6.58
N ARG A 210 -2.60 -11.44 -7.11
CA ARG A 210 -2.27 -12.86 -7.30
C ARG A 210 -1.01 -13.05 -8.15
N LYS A 211 -0.88 -12.30 -9.24
CA LYS A 211 0.33 -12.31 -10.09
C LYS A 211 1.58 -11.79 -9.38
N ILE A 212 1.48 -10.76 -8.55
CA ILE A 212 2.63 -10.18 -7.83
C ILE A 212 3.11 -11.10 -6.71
N TYR A 213 2.17 -11.73 -6.00
CA TYR A 213 2.44 -12.60 -4.85
C TYR A 213 2.56 -14.09 -5.23
N ASN A 214 2.46 -14.43 -6.52
CA ASN A 214 2.48 -15.81 -7.03
C ASN A 214 1.46 -16.74 -6.33
N ILE A 215 0.25 -16.23 -6.11
CA ILE A 215 -0.85 -16.98 -5.50
C ILE A 215 -1.52 -17.83 -6.59
N ILE A 216 -1.37 -19.15 -6.49
CA ILE A 216 -2.01 -20.13 -7.37
C ILE A 216 -3.40 -20.44 -6.80
N HIS A 217 -4.41 -20.50 -7.67
CA HIS A 217 -5.78 -20.89 -7.33
C HIS A 217 -5.89 -22.38 -7.03
#